data_AF-A0A842QFB9-F1
#
_entry.id   AF-A0A842QFB9-F1
#
_cell.length_a   1.000
_cell.length_b   1.000
_cell.length_c   1.000
_cell.angle_alpha   90.00
_cell.angle_beta   90.00
_cell.angle_gamma   90.00
#
_symmetry.space_group_name_H-M   'P 1'
#
loop_
_entity.id
_entity.type
_entity.pdbx_description
1 polymer ?
#
loop_
_entity_poly.entity_id
_entity_poly.type
_entity_poly.pdbx_seq_one_letter_code
_entity_poly.pdbx_strand_id
1 'polypeptide(L)'
;MMEEPDSGKSNLNPYLRYYVHGLLWSIIQQVLGIGWLIIVIPLIQIGLLFGLILGFALLFYGMGYLNQGLIGIIWNGNQSEDWKVVVFHGFTLFLILATLHIPLSLFFGPLVLARTSGLPGAIVFMIFAFLMYPIADGLIAKGVGSAFVDDESSKGYFPTVNRPEDIEREAGPLTKCPYCEELFPYRDDHLSEDGIATCQHCGASIKDPRYE
;
A
#
# COMPACT_ATOMS: atom_id res chain seq x y z
N MET A 1 -1.21 22.21 27.32
CA MET A 1 -1.71 21.88 25.98
C MET A 1 -0.50 21.82 25.07
N MET A 2 -0.06 20.61 24.70
CA MET A 2 0.90 20.44 23.61
C MET A 2 0.06 20.24 22.36
N GLU A 3 0.20 21.13 21.38
CA GLU A 3 -0.35 20.91 20.05
C GLU A 3 0.30 19.65 19.48
N GLU A 4 -0.50 18.66 19.10
CA GLU A 4 0.01 17.55 18.31
C GLU A 4 0.58 18.14 17.01
N PRO A 5 1.82 17.79 16.63
CA PRO A 5 2.39 18.27 15.38
C PRO A 5 1.48 17.82 14.24
N ASP A 6 0.95 18.80 13.51
CA ASP A 6 0.15 18.57 12.31
C ASP A 6 0.88 17.54 11.45
N SER A 7 0.27 16.35 11.33
CA SER A 7 0.88 15.13 10.81
C SER A 7 1.12 15.29 9.32
N GLY A 8 2.14 16.09 8.97
CA GLY A 8 2.39 16.72 7.68
C GLY A 8 2.03 15.84 6.50
N LYS A 9 0.75 15.87 6.12
CA LYS A 9 0.25 15.14 4.96
C LYS A 9 0.92 15.81 3.77
N SER A 10 1.87 15.10 3.17
CA SER A 10 2.66 15.67 2.09
C SER A 10 1.71 16.18 0.99
N ASN A 11 1.79 17.45 0.61
CA ASN A 11 0.97 18.03 -0.48
C ASN A 11 1.38 17.52 -1.88
N LEU A 12 2.01 16.34 -1.95
CA LEU A 12 2.42 15.72 -3.19
C LEU A 12 1.20 15.31 -4.02
N ASN A 13 1.25 15.66 -5.30
CA ASN A 13 0.31 15.19 -6.31
C ASN A 13 0.23 13.65 -6.27
N PRO A 14 -0.97 13.05 -6.30
CA PRO A 14 -1.14 11.59 -6.24
C PRO A 14 -0.34 10.84 -7.30
N TYR A 15 -0.24 11.36 -8.53
CA TYR A 15 0.55 10.74 -9.60
C TYR A 15 2.05 10.72 -9.28
N LEU A 16 2.55 11.80 -8.67
CA LEU A 16 3.95 11.87 -8.25
C LEU A 16 4.23 10.89 -7.10
N ARG A 17 3.28 10.68 -6.19
CA ARG A 17 3.41 9.65 -5.13
C ARG A 17 3.55 8.25 -5.72
N TYR A 18 2.74 7.89 -6.72
CA TYR A 18 2.86 6.62 -7.42
C TYR A 18 4.21 6.46 -8.11
N TYR A 19 4.66 7.48 -8.84
CA TYR A 19 5.96 7.47 -9.50
C TYR A 19 7.11 7.31 -8.50
N VAL A 20 7.11 8.08 -7.40
CA VAL A 20 8.14 8.00 -6.35
C VAL A 20 8.14 6.62 -5.69
N HIS A 21 6.96 6.08 -5.36
CA HIS A 21 6.85 4.75 -4.77
C HIS A 21 7.45 3.69 -5.69
N GLY A 22 7.05 3.67 -6.96
CA GLY A 22 7.55 2.68 -7.88
C GLY A 22 9.02 2.88 -8.24
N LEU A 23 9.53 4.12 -8.30
CA LEU A 23 10.96 4.37 -8.54
C LEU A 23 11.82 3.82 -7.39
N LEU A 24 11.42 4.09 -6.14
CA LEU A 24 12.07 3.54 -4.95
C LEU A 24 11.99 2.01 -4.96
N TRP A 25 10.82 1.47 -5.32
CA TRP A 25 10.62 0.04 -5.44
C TRP A 25 11.52 -0.60 -6.51
N SER A 26 11.63 -0.02 -7.72
CA SER A 26 12.51 -0.53 -8.77
C SER A 26 13.99 -0.51 -8.33
N ILE A 27 14.44 0.53 -7.62
CA ILE A 27 15.80 0.57 -7.04
C ILE A 27 16.01 -0.55 -6.02
N ILE A 28 15.06 -0.71 -5.09
CA ILE A 28 15.09 -1.77 -4.09
C ILE A 28 15.11 -3.15 -4.74
N GLN A 29 14.29 -3.38 -5.76
CA GLN A 29 14.27 -4.64 -6.51
C GLN A 29 15.60 -4.94 -7.18
N GLN A 30 16.27 -3.94 -7.75
CA GLN A 30 17.57 -4.13 -8.37
C GLN A 30 18.61 -4.58 -7.34
N VAL A 31 18.63 -3.95 -6.16
CA VAL A 31 19.53 -4.31 -5.05
C VAL A 31 19.20 -5.71 -4.51
N LEU A 32 17.92 -5.99 -4.27
CA LEU A 32 17.46 -7.31 -3.82
C LEU A 32 17.81 -8.40 -4.83
N GLY A 33 17.60 -8.17 -6.12
CA GLY A 33 17.90 -9.14 -7.17
C GLY A 33 19.39 -9.48 -7.23
N ILE A 34 20.26 -8.47 -7.15
CA ILE A 34 21.72 -8.68 -7.11
C ILE A 34 22.12 -9.45 -5.84
N GLY A 35 21.65 -9.02 -4.66
CA GLY A 35 21.94 -9.69 -3.40
C GLY A 35 21.44 -11.14 -3.37
N TRP A 36 20.24 -11.37 -3.92
CA TRP A 36 19.65 -12.69 -4.02
C TRP A 36 20.46 -13.61 -4.94
N LEU A 37 20.93 -13.13 -6.10
CA LEU A 37 21.79 -13.93 -6.98
C LEU A 37 23.11 -14.34 -6.28
N ILE A 38 23.72 -13.42 -5.54
CA ILE A 38 24.96 -13.69 -4.77
C ILE A 38 24.73 -14.81 -3.74
N ILE A 39 23.55 -14.83 -3.10
CA ILE A 39 23.21 -15.84 -2.10
C ILE A 39 22.82 -17.16 -2.76
N VAL A 40 21.96 -17.14 -3.78
CA VAL A 40 21.35 -18.35 -4.33
C VAL A 40 22.33 -19.17 -5.18
N ILE A 41 23.25 -18.55 -5.90
CA ILE A 41 24.24 -19.26 -6.72
C ILE A 41 25.06 -20.28 -5.89
N PRO A 42 25.73 -19.91 -4.78
CA PRO A 42 26.45 -20.88 -3.96
C PRO A 42 25.53 -21.88 -3.27
N LEU A 43 24.33 -21.47 -2.84
CA LEU A 43 23.34 -22.38 -2.25
C LEU A 43 22.91 -23.50 -3.22
N ILE A 44 22.75 -23.17 -4.50
CA ILE A 44 22.46 -24.15 -5.56
C ILE A 44 23.68 -25.04 -5.82
N GLN A 45 24.90 -24.50 -5.85
CA GLN A 45 26.12 -25.27 -6.10
C GLN A 45 26.39 -26.33 -5.02
N ILE A 46 25.98 -26.08 -3.78
CA ILE A 46 26.04 -27.06 -2.67
C ILE A 46 24.98 -28.16 -2.85
N GLY A 47 24.11 -28.09 -3.86
CA GLY A 47 23.16 -29.13 -4.24
C GLY A 47 21.90 -29.14 -3.38
N LEU A 48 21.62 -28.07 -2.66
CA LEU A 48 20.50 -28.02 -1.72
C LEU A 48 19.27 -27.41 -2.37
N LEU A 49 18.32 -28.27 -2.77
CA LEU A 49 16.93 -27.85 -3.04
C LEU A 49 16.37 -27.03 -1.87
N PHE A 50 16.73 -27.40 -0.64
CA PHE A 50 16.40 -26.63 0.57
C PHE A 50 16.95 -25.21 0.55
N GLY A 51 18.15 -25.00 0.01
CA GLY A 51 18.75 -23.68 -0.12
C GLY A 51 17.96 -22.78 -1.07
N LEU A 52 17.48 -23.34 -2.18
CA LEU A 52 16.62 -22.61 -3.12
C LEU A 52 15.28 -22.22 -2.47
N ILE A 53 14.63 -23.16 -1.77
CA ILE A 53 13.36 -22.90 -1.07
C ILE A 53 13.55 -21.81 -0.01
N LEU A 54 14.61 -21.90 0.80
CA LEU A 54 14.93 -20.89 1.81
C LEU A 54 15.25 -19.54 1.17
N GLY A 55 15.99 -19.52 0.06
CA GLY A 55 16.31 -18.31 -0.68
C GLY A 55 15.06 -17.60 -1.22
N PHE A 56 14.06 -18.34 -1.73
CA PHE A 56 12.77 -17.76 -2.13
C PHE A 56 11.94 -17.29 -0.95
N ALA A 57 11.89 -18.05 0.15
CA ALA A 57 11.17 -17.62 1.35
C ALA A 57 11.72 -16.29 1.91
N LEU A 58 13.05 -16.15 1.96
CA LEU A 58 13.72 -14.91 2.36
C LEU A 58 13.47 -13.77 1.36
N LEU A 59 13.47 -14.06 0.06
CA LEU A 59 13.13 -13.07 -0.97
C LEU A 59 11.71 -12.53 -0.77
N PHE A 60 10.72 -13.41 -0.60
CA PHE A 60 9.33 -13.01 -0.38
C PHE A 60 9.16 -12.22 0.91
N TYR A 61 9.77 -12.67 2.02
CA TYR A 61 9.76 -11.90 3.26
C TYR A 61 10.35 -10.50 3.07
N GLY A 62 11.53 -10.39 2.45
CA GLY A 62 12.18 -9.10 2.19
C GLY A 62 11.35 -8.20 1.28
N MET A 63 10.77 -8.73 0.21
CA MET A 63 9.89 -7.98 -0.69
C MET A 63 8.64 -7.46 0.03
N GLY A 64 7.98 -8.31 0.81
CA GLY A 64 6.80 -7.92 1.59
C GLY A 64 7.13 -6.82 2.59
N TYR A 65 8.18 -7.03 3.40
CA TYR A 65 8.59 -6.09 4.44
C TYR A 65 8.97 -4.71 3.88
N LEU A 66 9.78 -4.68 2.80
CA LEU A 66 10.19 -3.42 2.19
C LEU A 66 9.01 -2.68 1.54
N ASN A 67 8.10 -3.41 0.89
CA ASN A 67 6.91 -2.80 0.31
C ASN A 67 5.97 -2.22 1.37
N GLN A 68 5.75 -2.94 2.48
CA GLN A 68 5.02 -2.42 3.63
C GLN A 68 5.68 -1.16 4.20
N GLY A 69 7.00 -1.15 4.33
CA GLY A 69 7.75 0.03 4.76
C GLY A 69 7.54 1.24 3.83
N LEU A 70 7.59 1.04 2.51
CA LEU A 70 7.28 2.10 1.55
C LEU A 70 5.83 2.58 1.65
N ILE A 71 4.89 1.69 1.96
CA ILE A 71 3.49 2.07 2.19
C ILE A 71 3.34 2.90 3.46
N GLY A 72 4.00 2.51 4.55
CA GLY A 72 4.02 3.30 5.78
C GLY A 72 4.58 4.70 5.55
N ILE A 73 5.70 4.81 4.82
CA ILE A 73 6.39 6.09 4.60
C ILE A 73 5.64 7.00 3.61
N ILE A 74 5.14 6.47 2.49
CA ILE A 74 4.60 7.28 1.39
C ILE A 74 3.08 7.47 1.52
N TRP A 75 2.40 6.46 2.04
CA TRP A 75 0.93 6.38 2.06
C TRP A 75 0.35 6.40 3.47
N ASN A 76 1.17 6.46 4.52
CA ASN A 76 0.74 6.41 5.93
C ASN A 76 -0.18 5.22 6.21
N GLY A 77 0.06 4.09 5.55
CA GLY A 77 -0.72 2.87 5.75
C GLY A 77 -0.18 2.04 6.91
N ASN A 78 -1.04 1.67 7.84
CA ASN A 78 -0.72 0.66 8.85
C ASN A 78 -0.82 -0.73 8.22
N GLN A 79 0.20 -1.54 8.40
CA GLN A 79 0.34 -2.86 7.80
C GLN A 79 0.48 -3.91 8.90
N SER A 80 0.08 -5.14 8.60
CA SER A 80 0.22 -6.24 9.55
C SER A 80 1.66 -6.56 9.89
N GLU A 81 1.94 -6.77 11.18
CA GLU A 81 3.23 -7.24 11.67
C GLU A 81 3.36 -8.78 11.64
N ASP A 82 2.28 -9.52 11.35
CA ASP A 82 2.34 -10.99 11.26
C ASP A 82 3.22 -11.41 10.08
N TRP A 83 4.32 -12.10 10.39
CA TRP A 83 5.29 -12.56 9.39
C TRP A 83 4.66 -13.42 8.29
N LYS A 84 3.57 -14.15 8.55
CA LYS A 84 2.88 -14.95 7.54
C LYS A 84 2.23 -14.06 6.48
N VAL A 85 1.61 -12.97 6.94
CA VAL A 85 1.01 -11.95 6.07
C VAL A 85 2.10 -11.28 5.24
N VAL A 86 3.23 -10.92 5.86
CA VAL A 86 4.40 -10.32 5.18
C VAL A 86 4.92 -11.24 4.06
N VAL A 87 5.10 -12.54 4.33
CA VAL A 87 5.57 -13.50 3.31
C VAL A 87 4.57 -13.61 2.16
N PHE A 88 3.27 -13.73 2.46
CA PHE A 88 2.24 -13.89 1.44
C PHE A 88 2.05 -12.61 0.60
N HIS A 89 2.19 -11.44 1.23
CA HIS A 89 2.26 -10.14 0.56
C HIS A 89 3.42 -10.12 -0.43
N GLY A 90 4.64 -10.42 0.01
CA GLY A 90 5.81 -10.44 -0.87
C GLY A 90 5.71 -11.47 -2.00
N PHE A 91 5.13 -12.64 -1.74
CA PHE A 91 4.85 -13.65 -2.76
C PHE A 91 3.87 -13.13 -3.82
N THR A 92 2.76 -12.51 -3.39
CA THR A 92 1.76 -11.93 -4.30
C THR A 92 2.37 -10.83 -5.16
N LEU A 93 3.16 -9.95 -4.54
CA LEU A 93 3.88 -8.88 -5.22
C LEU A 93 4.88 -9.42 -6.25
N PHE A 94 5.63 -10.46 -5.88
CA PHE A 94 6.55 -11.14 -6.78
C PHE A 94 5.84 -11.72 -8.01
N LEU A 95 4.72 -12.44 -7.82
CA LEU A 95 4.00 -13.05 -8.94
C LEU A 95 3.47 -12.01 -9.94
N ILE A 96 2.86 -10.93 -9.45
CA ILE A 96 2.29 -9.89 -10.32
C ILE A 96 3.40 -9.17 -11.08
N LEU A 97 4.50 -8.81 -10.41
CA LEU A 97 5.63 -8.16 -11.06
C LEU A 97 6.38 -9.09 -12.00
N ALA A 98 6.57 -10.37 -11.66
CA ALA A 98 7.14 -11.35 -12.56
C ALA A 98 6.27 -11.51 -13.84
N THR A 99 4.95 -11.53 -13.69
CA THR A 99 4.02 -11.58 -14.83
C THR A 99 4.12 -10.36 -15.73
N LEU A 100 4.38 -9.17 -15.16
CA LEU A 100 4.62 -7.94 -15.94
C LEU A 100 6.01 -7.93 -16.60
N HIS A 101 7.05 -8.21 -15.84
CA HIS A 101 8.45 -7.99 -16.24
C HIS A 101 9.04 -9.12 -17.08
N ILE A 102 8.63 -10.39 -16.87
CA ILE A 102 9.18 -11.52 -17.63
C ILE A 102 8.85 -11.42 -19.13
N PRO A 103 7.57 -11.26 -19.55
CA PRO A 103 7.27 -11.16 -20.98
C PRO A 103 7.95 -9.95 -21.61
N LEU A 104 8.05 -8.87 -20.86
CA LEU A 104 8.63 -7.62 -21.30
C LEU A 104 10.14 -7.73 -21.50
N SER A 105 10.82 -8.40 -20.57
CA SER A 105 12.27 -8.65 -20.65
C SER A 105 12.60 -9.70 -21.72
N LEU A 106 11.83 -10.77 -21.82
CA LEU A 106 12.12 -11.88 -22.75
C LEU A 106 11.71 -11.62 -24.19
N PHE A 107 10.57 -10.95 -24.42
CA PHE A 107 10.05 -10.73 -25.78
C PHE A 107 10.37 -9.33 -26.29
N PHE A 108 10.11 -8.28 -25.50
CA PHE A 108 10.27 -6.91 -25.98
C PHE A 108 11.73 -6.46 -26.01
N GLY A 109 12.54 -6.82 -25.01
CA GLY A 109 13.95 -6.45 -24.96
C GLY A 109 14.74 -6.90 -26.20
N PRO A 110 14.80 -8.21 -26.50
CA PRO A 110 15.49 -8.72 -27.68
C PRO A 110 14.89 -8.21 -29.00
N LEU A 111 13.56 -8.04 -29.07
CA LEU A 111 12.90 -7.51 -30.27
C LEU A 111 13.30 -6.05 -30.55
N VAL A 112 13.34 -5.20 -29.52
CA VAL A 112 13.79 -3.82 -29.64
C VAL A 112 15.26 -3.81 -30.06
N LEU A 113 16.12 -4.56 -29.38
CA LEU A 113 17.55 -4.65 -29.73
C LEU A 113 17.78 -5.15 -31.15
N ALA A 114 17.01 -6.15 -31.62
CA ALA A 114 17.12 -6.69 -32.96
C ALA A 114 16.63 -5.72 -34.04
N ARG A 115 15.63 -4.89 -33.74
CA ARG A 115 15.00 -3.98 -34.71
C ARG A 115 15.65 -2.60 -34.74
N THR A 116 16.17 -2.13 -33.61
CA THR A 116 16.95 -0.90 -33.56
C THR A 116 18.40 -1.25 -33.83
N SER A 117 18.82 -1.22 -35.09
CA SER A 117 20.18 -1.54 -35.56
C SER A 117 21.27 -0.56 -35.07
N GLY A 118 21.06 0.16 -33.97
CA GLY A 118 22.02 1.10 -33.41
C GLY A 118 21.68 1.58 -31.99
N LEU A 119 22.72 2.12 -31.33
CA LEU A 119 22.69 2.70 -29.99
C LEU A 119 21.52 3.67 -29.74
N PRO A 120 21.09 4.54 -30.69
CA PRO A 120 20.05 5.53 -30.42
C PRO A 120 18.69 4.92 -30.06
N GLY A 121 18.30 3.83 -30.73
CA GLY A 121 16.99 3.21 -30.49
C GLY A 121 16.90 2.51 -29.13
N ALA A 122 17.98 1.84 -28.73
CA ALA A 122 18.10 1.25 -27.40
C ALA A 122 18.03 2.33 -26.30
N ILE A 123 18.68 3.48 -26.50
CA ILE A 123 18.63 4.60 -25.54
C ILE A 123 17.20 5.15 -25.41
N VAL A 124 16.50 5.37 -26.52
CA VAL A 124 15.10 5.86 -26.49
C VAL A 124 14.20 4.87 -25.74
N PHE A 125 14.36 3.57 -26.01
CA PHE A 125 13.62 2.54 -25.28
C PHE A 125 13.94 2.53 -23.79
N MET A 126 15.22 2.63 -23.40
CA MET A 126 15.62 2.69 -21.99
C MET A 126 15.04 3.92 -21.28
N ILE A 127 15.03 5.09 -21.93
CA ILE A 127 14.40 6.30 -21.37
C ILE A 127 12.90 6.07 -21.19
N PHE A 128 12.21 5.53 -22.20
CA PHE A 128 10.79 5.24 -22.10
C PHE A 128 10.47 4.23 -20.99
N ALA A 129 11.23 3.14 -20.91
CA ALA A 129 11.14 2.14 -19.86
C ALA A 129 11.35 2.77 -18.47
N PHE A 130 12.39 3.61 -18.32
CA PHE A 130 12.68 4.30 -17.07
C PHE A 130 11.58 5.26 -16.63
N LEU A 131 10.85 5.88 -17.56
CA LEU A 131 9.74 6.77 -17.23
C LEU A 131 8.45 6.01 -16.93
N MET A 132 8.18 4.90 -17.63
CA MET A 132 6.90 4.20 -17.55
C MET A 132 6.87 3.09 -16.49
N TYR A 133 7.96 2.36 -16.29
CA TYR A 133 7.98 1.23 -15.33
C TYR A 133 7.78 1.66 -13.89
N PRO A 134 8.42 2.74 -13.38
CA PRO A 134 8.14 3.21 -12.03
C PRO A 134 6.65 3.52 -11.80
N ILE A 135 5.92 4.00 -12.81
CA ILE A 135 4.48 4.23 -12.64
C ILE A 135 3.73 2.90 -12.48
N ALA A 136 3.99 1.94 -13.37
CA ALA A 136 3.34 0.63 -13.33
C ALA A 136 3.69 -0.14 -12.05
N ASP A 137 4.98 -0.18 -11.69
CA ASP A 137 5.49 -0.80 -10.47
C ASP A 137 4.86 -0.15 -9.24
N GLY A 138 4.78 1.18 -9.19
CA GLY A 138 4.17 1.92 -8.08
C GLY A 138 2.68 1.63 -7.92
N LEU A 139 1.94 1.54 -9.02
CA LEU A 139 0.51 1.16 -9.01
C LEU A 139 0.32 -0.26 -8.48
N ILE A 140 1.12 -1.22 -8.95
CA ILE A 140 1.07 -2.61 -8.51
C ILE A 140 1.46 -2.73 -7.04
N ALA A 141 2.61 -2.17 -6.65
CA ALA A 141 3.16 -2.22 -5.30
C ALA A 141 2.18 -1.64 -4.25
N LYS A 142 1.60 -0.47 -4.56
CA LYS A 142 0.54 0.13 -3.76
C LYS A 142 -0.72 -0.73 -3.75
N GLY A 143 -1.16 -1.21 -4.91
CA GLY A 143 -2.38 -2.02 -5.05
C GLY A 143 -2.30 -3.29 -4.19
N VAL A 144 -1.19 -4.02 -4.30
CA VAL A 144 -0.95 -5.22 -3.51
C VAL A 144 -0.93 -4.88 -2.02
N GLY A 145 -0.12 -3.92 -1.57
CA GLY A 145 -0.06 -3.66 -0.13
C GLY A 145 -1.29 -2.96 0.45
N SER A 146 -2.14 -2.34 -0.37
CA SER A 146 -3.47 -1.89 0.08
C SER A 146 -4.39 -3.09 0.38
N ALA A 147 -4.21 -4.22 -0.28
CA ALA A 147 -4.99 -5.43 -0.04
C ALA A 147 -4.58 -6.20 1.23
N PHE A 148 -3.47 -5.80 1.86
CA PHE A 148 -2.93 -6.38 3.11
C PHE A 148 -2.95 -5.38 4.29
N VAL A 149 -3.69 -4.28 4.16
CA VAL A 149 -3.95 -3.37 5.28
C VAL A 149 -4.82 -4.12 6.29
N ASP A 150 -4.36 -4.18 7.55
CA ASP A 150 -5.15 -4.78 8.61
C ASP A 150 -6.41 -3.94 8.85
N ASP A 151 -7.55 -4.53 8.48
CA ASP A 151 -8.89 -4.00 8.74
C ASP A 151 -9.20 -3.90 10.24
N GLU A 152 -8.31 -4.34 11.14
CA GLU A 152 -8.48 -4.08 12.58
C GLU A 152 -8.37 -2.59 12.91
N SER A 153 -7.77 -1.77 12.04
CA SER A 153 -7.87 -0.31 12.14
C SER A 153 -9.19 0.26 11.60
N SER A 154 -9.91 -0.48 10.74
CA SER A 154 -11.22 -0.10 10.19
C SER A 154 -12.39 -0.67 10.99
N LYS A 155 -12.18 -1.76 11.75
CA LYS A 155 -12.95 -2.10 12.93
C LYS A 155 -12.67 -1.04 13.97
N GLY A 156 -13.36 0.09 13.83
CA GLY A 156 -13.22 1.22 14.72
C GLY A 156 -13.06 0.75 16.16
N TYR A 157 -11.95 1.14 16.76
CA TYR A 157 -11.96 1.46 18.16
C TYR A 157 -13.10 2.48 18.31
N PHE A 158 -14.30 1.99 18.58
CA PHE A 158 -15.29 2.79 19.25
C PHE A 158 -14.65 2.98 20.62
N PRO A 159 -14.04 4.14 20.95
CA PRO A 159 -13.88 4.42 22.35
C PRO A 159 -15.28 4.23 22.91
N THR A 160 -15.43 3.32 23.88
CA THR A 160 -16.53 3.44 24.82
C THR A 160 -16.29 4.79 25.47
N VAL A 161 -16.83 5.84 24.86
CA VAL A 161 -16.90 7.15 25.46
C VAL A 161 -17.72 6.85 26.70
N ASN A 162 -17.06 6.89 27.86
CA ASN A 162 -17.76 6.94 29.13
C ASN A 162 -18.72 8.11 28.98
N ARG A 163 -20.00 7.77 28.79
CA ARG A 163 -21.10 8.71 28.60
C ARG A 163 -20.95 9.71 29.73
N PRO A 164 -20.64 11.00 29.48
CA PRO A 164 -20.86 11.99 30.51
C PRO A 164 -22.36 11.92 30.80
N GLU A 165 -22.74 11.47 31.98
CA GLU A 165 -24.15 11.25 32.37
C GLU A 165 -24.99 12.54 32.35
N ASP A 166 -24.37 13.69 32.07
CA ASP A 166 -24.97 15.00 32.33
C ASP A 166 -25.14 15.89 31.08
N ILE A 167 -25.04 15.36 29.85
CA ILE A 167 -25.45 16.13 28.66
C ILE A 167 -26.96 15.94 28.45
N GLU A 168 -27.76 16.76 29.13
CA GLU A 168 -29.17 17.01 28.79
C GLU A 168 -29.23 17.49 27.32
N ARG A 169 -29.49 16.56 26.40
CA ARG A 169 -29.64 16.82 24.97
C ARG A 169 -30.97 17.53 24.71
N GLU A 170 -30.91 18.78 24.26
CA GLU A 170 -31.89 19.26 23.29
C GLU A 170 -31.79 18.35 22.05
N ALA A 171 -32.79 17.50 21.83
CA ALA A 171 -32.85 16.54 20.74
C ALA A 171 -33.06 17.24 19.38
N GLY A 172 -32.02 17.94 18.92
CA GLY A 172 -31.92 18.45 17.55
C GLY A 172 -31.28 17.42 16.62
N PRO A 173 -31.62 17.39 15.32
CA PRO A 173 -30.92 16.57 14.34
C PRO A 173 -29.42 16.92 14.33
N LEU A 174 -28.55 15.90 14.25
CA LEU A 174 -27.10 16.05 14.14
C LEU A 174 -26.75 16.82 12.85
N THR A 175 -26.67 18.15 12.92
CA THR A 175 -26.34 18.98 11.76
C THR A 175 -24.85 18.97 11.41
N LYS A 176 -23.99 18.55 12.35
CA LYS A 176 -22.52 18.52 12.18
C LYS A 176 -21.92 17.26 12.78
N CYS A 177 -20.82 16.79 12.20
CA CYS A 177 -19.99 15.76 12.82
C CYS A 177 -19.29 16.34 14.06
N PRO A 178 -19.44 15.78 15.28
CA PRO A 178 -18.74 16.25 16.48
C PRO A 178 -17.21 16.00 16.43
N TYR A 179 -16.71 15.23 15.46
CA TYR A 179 -15.28 14.94 15.33
C TYR A 179 -14.55 15.83 14.31
N CYS A 180 -15.17 16.13 13.17
CA CYS A 180 -14.54 16.94 12.12
C CYS A 180 -15.29 18.24 11.80
N GLU A 181 -16.38 18.53 12.52
CA GLU A 181 -17.23 19.71 12.38
C GLU A 181 -17.89 19.93 11.01
N GLU A 182 -17.69 19.00 10.07
CA GLU A 182 -18.29 19.07 8.74
C GLU A 182 -19.82 19.02 8.83
N LEU A 183 -20.46 19.89 8.04
CA LEU A 183 -21.91 20.05 7.98
C LEU A 183 -22.54 18.91 7.16
N PHE A 184 -23.61 18.32 7.69
CA PHE A 184 -24.41 17.27 7.04
C PHE A 184 -23.68 15.98 6.59
N PRO A 185 -23.01 15.22 7.47
CA PRO A 185 -22.40 13.94 7.05
C PRO A 185 -23.38 12.78 6.87
N TYR A 186 -24.60 12.89 7.39
CA TYR A 186 -25.47 11.74 7.61
C TYR A 186 -26.73 11.85 6.75
N ARG A 187 -26.74 11.12 5.63
CA ARG A 187 -27.96 10.84 4.87
C ARG A 187 -28.65 9.59 5.44
N ASP A 188 -29.97 9.51 5.34
CA ASP A 188 -30.75 8.43 5.95
C ASP A 188 -30.39 7.03 5.40
N ASP A 189 -29.80 6.96 4.20
CA ASP A 189 -29.28 5.73 3.58
C ASP A 189 -27.93 5.26 4.16
N HIS A 190 -27.29 6.03 5.04
CA HIS A 190 -26.05 5.70 5.73
C HIS A 190 -26.24 5.39 7.23
N LEU A 191 -27.49 5.26 7.68
CA LEU A 191 -27.82 4.79 9.02
C LEU A 191 -27.90 3.26 9.00
N SER A 192 -27.17 2.59 9.90
CA SER A 192 -27.42 1.16 10.14
C SER A 192 -28.77 0.95 10.81
N GLU A 193 -29.30 -0.28 10.76
CA GLU A 193 -30.54 -0.65 11.46
C GLU A 193 -30.46 -0.40 12.98
N ASP A 194 -29.24 -0.33 13.54
CA ASP A 194 -28.97 -0.03 14.95
C ASP A 194 -28.87 1.47 15.26
N GLY A 195 -29.15 2.34 14.28
CA GLY A 195 -29.09 3.80 14.41
C GLY A 195 -27.66 4.36 14.42
N ILE A 196 -26.67 3.63 13.89
CA ILE A 196 -25.28 4.10 13.80
C ILE A 196 -25.09 4.83 12.46
N ALA A 197 -24.68 6.10 12.52
CA ALA A 197 -24.39 6.92 11.35
C ALA A 197 -22.87 7.11 11.21
N THR A 198 -22.31 6.84 10.03
CA THR A 198 -20.88 7.01 9.75
C THR A 198 -20.62 8.30 8.96
N CYS A 199 -19.71 9.15 9.45
CA CYS A 199 -19.33 10.39 8.79
C CYS A 199 -18.56 10.11 7.51
N GLN A 200 -19.04 10.60 6.36
CA GLN A 200 -18.38 10.37 5.07
C GLN A 200 -17.02 11.06 4.93
N HIS A 201 -16.75 12.10 5.73
CA HIS A 201 -15.51 12.86 5.64
C HIS A 201 -14.39 12.23 6.48
N CYS A 202 -14.65 11.93 7.76
CA CYS A 202 -13.64 11.40 8.67
C CYS A 202 -13.79 9.91 9.00
N GLY A 203 -14.89 9.26 8.59
CA GLY A 203 -15.17 7.85 8.89
C GLY A 203 -15.65 7.58 10.32
N ALA A 204 -15.83 8.61 11.16
CA ALA A 204 -16.28 8.42 12.53
C ALA A 204 -17.75 7.98 12.59
N SER A 205 -18.03 6.93 13.38
CA SER A 205 -19.37 6.37 13.56
C SER A 205 -20.00 6.85 14.88
N ILE A 206 -21.25 7.30 14.82
CA ILE A 206 -21.96 7.93 15.94
C ILE A 206 -23.35 7.35 16.03
N LYS A 207 -23.82 7.04 17.24
CA LYS A 207 -25.21 6.64 17.44
C LYS A 207 -26.11 7.88 17.35
N ASP A 208 -27.04 7.87 16.39
CA ASP A 208 -28.01 8.95 16.21
C ASP A 208 -28.97 9.00 17.41
N PRO A 209 -29.09 10.14 18.12
CA PRO A 209 -29.98 10.28 19.26
C PRO A 209 -31.46 9.98 18.98
N ARG A 210 -31.88 10.00 17.71
CA ARG A 210 -33.25 9.66 17.29
C ARG A 210 -33.58 8.18 17.47
N TYR A 211 -32.58 7.31 17.62
CA TYR A 211 -32.71 5.85 17.69
C TYR A 211 -32.29 5.30 19.08
N GLU A 212 -32.43 6.09 20.15
CA GLU A 212 -32.34 5.62 21.54
C GLU A 212 -33.62 4.94 22.02
#